data_AF-A0A7Y5VZ16-F1
#
_entry.id   AF-A0A7Y5VZ16-F1
#
_cell.length_a   1.000
_cell.length_b   1.000
_cell.length_c   1.000
_cell.angle_alpha   90.00
_cell.angle_beta   90.00
_cell.angle_gamma   90.00
#
_symmetry.space_group_name_H-M   'P 1'
#
loop_
_entity.id
_entity.type
_entity.pdbx_description
1 polymer ?
#
loop_
_entity_poly.entity_id
_entity_poly.type
_entity_poly.pdbx_seq_one_letter_code
_entity_poly.pdbx_strand_id
1 'polypeptide(L)'
;MTRWIEHAAIVLAGLACAVLFLRLLRFRTPARAALCRGPFHPWFLALLPWHWFCSRRCDYDLSGSIPDAAGQVICPECGTRQTPSTRRRRPSKWRTGRIALALLLIALPCWKVRWIRSGNWAPYTPTPVLLAAEHAAGSLWAAPSMVREELRLRAGSMGRPWQSWLCRIAIGELHDDHVKFNGDWAMDVLTLSAPRSIPMLERSLGSADLQQRQAAAMVLMRLIDGNPSPRIETMVPAIPAGYKAPHRLVEVAVEGLASDSVGWDAGFFATNHLMAFRYLINHAPEATRELDAALGSSDEQQRYLASAVVAISRHPALARRGATNLLEWLSDDATDANAIFAFQALWRMGDAAIPILESALAAEPDQETQRARTELLLIYRIRGTPITTIEANRLNTIARSASDPIHFRDNWLPRMMPPLAKGHE
;
A
#
# COMPACT_ATOMS: atom_id res chain seq x y z
N MET A 1 -18.00 16.85 12.54
CA MET A 1 -18.77 17.31 11.36
C MET A 1 -19.84 16.32 10.85
N THR A 2 -20.00 15.09 11.35
CA THR A 2 -21.01 14.14 10.79
C THR A 2 -22.42 14.24 11.38
N ARG A 3 -22.58 14.95 12.51
CA ARG A 3 -23.86 14.99 13.24
C ARG A 3 -25.01 15.48 12.35
N TRP A 4 -24.82 16.48 11.49
CA TRP A 4 -25.89 16.97 10.62
C TRP A 4 -26.40 15.91 9.63
N ILE A 5 -25.54 15.01 9.13
CA ILE A 5 -25.93 13.89 8.24
C ILE A 5 -26.79 12.88 9.01
N GLU A 6 -26.43 12.60 10.27
CA GLU A 6 -27.21 11.72 11.15
C GLU A 6 -28.61 12.32 11.42
N HIS A 7 -28.69 13.64 11.61
CA HIS A 7 -29.98 14.33 11.78
C HIS A 7 -30.81 14.30 10.48
N ALA A 8 -30.18 14.48 9.31
CA ALA A 8 -30.85 14.33 8.03
C ALA A 8 -31.46 12.93 7.85
N ALA A 9 -30.79 11.88 8.35
CA ALA A 9 -31.33 10.53 8.33
C ALA A 9 -32.63 10.40 9.15
N ILE A 10 -32.68 10.99 10.35
CA ILE A 10 -33.86 11.01 11.21
C ILE A 10 -35.01 11.72 10.49
N VAL A 11 -34.72 12.87 9.85
CA VAL A 11 -35.72 13.61 9.07
C VAL A 11 -36.24 12.78 7.90
N LEU A 12 -35.37 12.14 7.12
CA LEU A 12 -35.76 11.29 5.99
C LEU A 12 -36.59 10.07 6.43
N ALA A 13 -36.21 9.42 7.54
CA ALA A 13 -36.97 8.32 8.13
C ALA A 13 -38.35 8.80 8.63
N GLY A 14 -38.40 9.96 9.29
CA GLY A 14 -39.65 10.61 9.72
C GLY A 14 -40.57 10.90 8.54
N LEU A 15 -40.04 11.43 7.44
CA LEU A 15 -40.79 11.66 6.20
C LEU A 15 -41.30 10.34 5.59
N ALA A 16 -40.48 9.29 5.58
CA ALA A 16 -40.91 7.97 5.11
C ALA A 16 -42.07 7.40 5.95
N CYS A 17 -41.97 7.49 7.28
CA CYS A 17 -43.04 7.10 8.22
C CYS A 17 -44.31 7.93 8.00
N ALA A 18 -44.19 9.24 7.82
CA ALA A 18 -45.33 10.12 7.52
C ALA A 18 -46.01 9.74 6.19
N VAL A 19 -45.24 9.43 5.14
CA VAL A 19 -45.77 8.97 3.85
C VAL A 19 -46.50 7.63 3.98
N LEU A 20 -45.95 6.69 4.76
CA LEU A 20 -46.60 5.39 5.03
C LEU A 20 -47.86 5.56 5.89
N PHE A 21 -47.83 6.43 6.89
CA PHE A 21 -48.98 6.73 7.73
C PHE A 21 -50.11 7.39 6.93
N LEU A 22 -49.80 8.40 6.10
CA LEU A 22 -50.77 9.00 5.17
C LEU A 22 -51.34 7.98 4.19
N ARG A 23 -50.52 7.01 3.74
CA ARG A 23 -50.99 5.89 2.93
C ARG A 23 -51.98 5.02 3.71
N LEU A 24 -51.69 4.68 4.97
CA LEU A 24 -52.58 3.89 5.83
C LEU A 24 -53.89 4.61 6.15
N LEU A 25 -53.85 5.92 6.44
CA LEU A 25 -55.05 6.73 6.63
C LEU A 25 -55.92 6.75 5.38
N ARG A 26 -55.31 6.92 4.20
CA ARG A 26 -56.00 6.75 2.91
C ARG A 26 -56.53 5.34 2.70
N PHE A 27 -55.95 4.32 3.35
CA PHE A 27 -56.49 2.96 3.30
C PHE A 27 -57.73 2.76 4.16
N ARG A 28 -57.89 3.54 5.23
CA ARG A 28 -59.04 3.47 6.14
C ARG A 28 -60.25 4.27 5.67
N THR A 29 -60.07 5.30 4.84
CA THR A 29 -61.20 6.08 4.32
C THR A 29 -62.01 5.28 3.29
N PRO A 30 -63.31 4.98 3.52
CA PRO A 30 -64.10 4.16 2.60
C PRO A 30 -64.04 4.76 1.19
N ALA A 31 -63.63 3.92 0.25
CA ALA A 31 -63.46 4.34 -1.12
C ALA A 31 -64.83 4.49 -1.80
N ARG A 32 -65.23 5.72 -2.13
CA ARG A 32 -66.53 6.02 -2.73
C ARG A 32 -66.50 6.12 -4.27
N ALA A 33 -65.32 6.19 -4.89
CA ALA A 33 -65.17 6.41 -6.33
C ALA A 33 -64.74 5.14 -7.08
N ALA A 34 -65.21 4.99 -8.33
CA ALA A 34 -64.83 3.90 -9.22
C ALA A 34 -63.99 4.48 -10.36
N LEU A 35 -62.67 4.43 -10.25
CA LEU A 35 -61.75 5.16 -11.12
C LEU A 35 -61.22 4.30 -12.26
N CYS A 36 -61.00 4.94 -13.40
CA CYS A 36 -60.39 4.33 -14.57
C CYS A 36 -58.91 3.98 -14.33
N ARG A 37 -58.51 2.74 -14.67
CA ARG A 37 -57.12 2.27 -14.56
C ARG A 37 -56.17 2.90 -15.58
N GLY A 38 -56.70 3.44 -16.68
CA GLY A 38 -55.94 3.90 -17.85
C GLY A 38 -55.53 2.75 -18.79
N PRO A 39 -54.91 3.08 -19.94
CA PRO A 39 -54.46 2.10 -20.92
C PRO A 39 -53.34 1.20 -20.37
N PHE A 40 -53.21 -0.01 -20.94
CA PHE A 40 -52.10 -0.90 -20.61
C PHE A 40 -50.81 -0.35 -21.23
N HIS A 41 -49.80 -0.10 -20.40
CA HIS A 41 -48.49 0.33 -20.87
C HIS A 41 -47.57 -0.87 -21.03
N PRO A 42 -46.73 -0.91 -22.08
CA PRO A 42 -45.74 -1.96 -22.23
C PRO A 42 -44.71 -1.92 -21.09
N TRP A 43 -44.20 -3.10 -20.73
CA TRP A 43 -43.37 -3.30 -19.54
C TRP A 43 -42.07 -2.48 -19.56
N PHE A 44 -41.49 -2.19 -20.73
CA PHE A 44 -40.24 -1.44 -20.85
C PHE A 44 -40.38 0.01 -20.37
N LEU A 45 -41.57 0.62 -20.47
CA LEU A 45 -41.79 1.95 -19.89
C LEU A 45 -41.70 1.92 -18.36
N ALA A 46 -41.88 0.77 -17.71
CA ALA A 46 -41.68 0.69 -16.25
C ALA A 46 -40.23 0.94 -15.80
N LEU A 47 -39.26 0.94 -16.73
CA LEU A 47 -37.84 1.21 -16.46
C LEU A 47 -37.52 2.72 -16.37
N LEU A 48 -38.37 3.61 -16.89
CA LEU A 48 -38.10 5.06 -16.84
C LEU A 48 -38.27 5.60 -15.40
N PRO A 49 -37.34 6.44 -14.89
CA PRO A 49 -37.36 6.93 -13.50
C PRO A 49 -38.67 7.61 -13.10
N TRP A 50 -39.31 8.36 -14.00
CA TRP A 50 -40.59 9.02 -13.72
C TRP A 50 -41.72 8.03 -13.43
N HIS A 51 -41.69 6.84 -14.04
CA HIS A 51 -42.67 5.78 -13.83
C HIS A 51 -42.49 5.03 -12.49
N TRP A 52 -41.37 5.26 -11.80
CA TRP A 52 -41.14 4.73 -10.46
C TRP A 52 -41.89 5.53 -9.40
N PHE A 53 -42.09 6.82 -9.63
CA PHE A 53 -42.70 7.74 -8.67
C PHE A 53 -44.14 8.14 -9.04
N CYS A 54 -44.41 8.36 -10.33
CA CYS A 54 -45.72 8.76 -10.85
C CYS A 54 -46.39 7.62 -11.62
N SER A 55 -47.65 7.31 -11.30
CA SER A 55 -48.46 6.45 -12.16
C SER A 55 -49.12 7.30 -13.25
N ARG A 56 -48.77 7.06 -14.52
CA ARG A 56 -49.60 7.50 -15.66
C ARG A 56 -50.86 6.65 -15.67
N ARG A 57 -51.86 7.10 -14.94
CA ARG A 57 -53.21 6.52 -14.92
C ARG A 57 -54.17 7.64 -15.24
N CYS A 58 -55.23 7.29 -15.96
CA CYS A 58 -56.29 8.23 -16.28
C CYS A 58 -56.97 8.71 -14.99
N ASP A 59 -57.23 7.81 -14.03
CA ASP A 59 -57.85 8.13 -12.74
C ASP A 59 -59.20 8.90 -12.87
N TYR A 60 -59.82 8.93 -14.06
CA TYR A 60 -61.15 9.51 -14.28
C TYR A 60 -62.22 8.76 -13.49
N ASP A 61 -63.14 9.49 -12.86
CA ASP A 61 -64.21 8.90 -12.05
C ASP A 61 -65.36 8.37 -12.90
N LEU A 62 -65.58 7.06 -12.80
CA LEU A 62 -66.63 6.30 -13.48
C LEU A 62 -67.79 5.98 -12.54
N SER A 63 -67.83 6.56 -11.34
CA SER A 63 -68.90 6.32 -10.36
C SER A 63 -70.30 6.67 -10.89
N GLY A 64 -70.41 7.67 -11.77
CA GLY A 64 -71.65 8.09 -12.42
C GLY A 64 -71.88 7.54 -13.84
N SER A 65 -70.99 6.69 -14.35
CA SER A 65 -71.10 6.19 -15.72
C SER A 65 -72.10 5.04 -15.83
N ILE A 66 -72.98 5.10 -16.84
CA ILE A 66 -73.96 4.04 -17.14
C ILE A 66 -73.21 2.85 -17.78
N PRO A 67 -73.28 1.63 -17.21
CA PRO A 67 -72.67 0.46 -17.81
C PRO A 67 -73.43 0.02 -19.07
N ASP A 68 -72.72 -0.56 -20.03
CA ASP A 68 -73.34 -1.21 -21.18
C ASP A 68 -74.04 -2.53 -20.78
N ALA A 69 -74.68 -3.20 -21.76
CA ALA A 69 -75.36 -4.48 -21.56
C ALA A 69 -74.45 -5.60 -21.02
N ALA A 70 -73.13 -5.46 -21.17
CA ALA A 70 -72.13 -6.39 -20.65
C ALA A 70 -71.53 -5.95 -19.30
N GLY A 71 -72.06 -4.88 -18.68
CA GLY A 71 -71.58 -4.33 -17.41
C GLY A 71 -70.28 -3.52 -17.51
N GLN A 72 -69.82 -3.22 -18.72
CA GLN A 72 -68.58 -2.47 -18.97
C GLN A 72 -68.85 -0.97 -19.06
N VAL A 73 -67.84 -0.17 -18.71
CA VAL A 73 -67.87 1.29 -18.89
C VAL A 73 -66.66 1.69 -19.72
N ILE A 74 -66.89 2.50 -20.76
CA ILE A 74 -65.83 3.13 -21.55
C ILE A 74 -65.45 4.44 -20.88
N CYS A 75 -64.17 4.60 -20.54
CA CYS A 75 -63.69 5.86 -19.98
C CYS A 75 -63.65 6.97 -21.05
N PRO A 76 -64.26 8.14 -20.82
CA PRO A 76 -64.32 9.21 -21.81
C PRO A 76 -62.96 9.88 -22.09
N GLU A 77 -62.03 9.88 -21.12
CA GLU A 77 -60.72 10.51 -21.31
C GLU A 77 -59.72 9.64 -22.08
N CYS A 78 -59.72 8.33 -21.85
CA CYS A 78 -58.67 7.45 -22.38
C CYS A 78 -59.19 6.30 -23.26
N GLY A 79 -60.51 6.24 -23.51
CA GLY A 79 -61.15 5.23 -24.34
C GLY A 79 -61.08 3.79 -23.82
N THR A 80 -60.47 3.55 -22.66
CA THR A 80 -60.25 2.19 -22.15
C THR A 80 -61.55 1.61 -21.56
N ARG A 81 -61.94 0.40 -21.99
CA ARG A 81 -63.06 -0.36 -21.42
C ARG A 81 -62.69 -0.94 -20.05
N GLN A 82 -63.57 -0.79 -19.06
CA GLN A 82 -63.35 -1.23 -17.68
C GLN A 82 -64.54 -2.07 -17.18
N THR A 83 -64.26 -3.23 -16.59
CA THR A 83 -65.25 -4.05 -15.86
C THR A 83 -65.25 -3.66 -14.37
N PRO A 84 -66.31 -3.98 -13.60
CA PRO A 84 -66.35 -3.68 -12.17
C PRO A 84 -65.14 -4.23 -11.38
N SER A 85 -64.59 -5.37 -11.78
CA SER A 85 -63.41 -5.99 -11.18
C SER A 85 -62.09 -5.29 -11.53
N THR A 86 -62.02 -4.58 -12.67
CA THR A 86 -60.80 -3.85 -13.08
C THR A 86 -60.76 -2.40 -12.62
N ARG A 87 -61.91 -1.84 -12.19
CA ARG A 87 -62.03 -0.48 -11.65
C ARG A 87 -61.22 -0.33 -10.36
N ARG A 88 -60.55 0.81 -10.21
CA ARG A 88 -59.80 1.11 -9.00
C ARG A 88 -60.67 1.90 -8.05
N ARG A 89 -60.59 1.59 -6.77
CA ARG A 89 -61.39 2.29 -5.77
C ARG A 89 -60.76 3.60 -5.28
N ARG A 90 -59.47 3.85 -5.56
CA ARG A 90 -58.76 5.05 -5.06
C ARG A 90 -57.77 5.63 -6.06
N PRO A 91 -57.69 6.97 -6.14
CA PRO A 91 -56.70 7.64 -6.96
C PRO A 91 -55.36 7.56 -6.21
N SER A 92 -54.33 7.10 -6.90
CA SER A 92 -52.98 7.03 -6.31
C SER A 92 -51.99 7.41 -7.39
N LYS A 93 -51.97 8.70 -7.72
CA LYS A 93 -51.00 9.32 -8.65
C LYS A 93 -49.56 9.03 -8.25
N TRP A 94 -49.28 8.98 -6.95
CA TRP A 94 -47.96 8.71 -6.39
C TRP A 94 -47.85 7.28 -5.87
N ARG A 95 -46.74 6.60 -6.20
CA ARG A 95 -46.39 5.31 -5.60
C ARG A 95 -45.78 5.55 -4.22
N THR A 96 -46.57 6.02 -3.26
CA THR A 96 -46.11 6.42 -1.91
C THR A 96 -45.28 5.36 -1.20
N GLY A 97 -45.55 4.06 -1.42
CA GLY A 97 -44.70 2.98 -0.92
C GLY A 97 -43.28 2.96 -1.48
N ARG A 98 -43.09 3.30 -2.77
CA ARG A 98 -41.76 3.39 -3.39
C ARG A 98 -41.02 4.65 -2.97
N ILE A 99 -41.73 5.75 -2.79
CA ILE A 99 -41.17 6.99 -2.24
C ILE A 99 -40.66 6.71 -0.82
N ALA A 100 -41.48 6.10 0.04
CA ALA A 100 -41.07 5.72 1.39
C ALA A 100 -39.87 4.75 1.38
N LEU A 101 -39.87 3.74 0.49
CA LEU A 101 -38.73 2.83 0.34
C LEU A 101 -37.45 3.56 -0.09
N ALA A 102 -37.53 4.44 -1.08
CA ALA A 102 -36.38 5.23 -1.53
C ALA A 102 -35.84 6.14 -0.41
N LEU A 103 -36.73 6.81 0.31
CA LEU A 103 -36.35 7.63 1.47
C LEU A 103 -35.67 6.78 2.56
N LEU A 104 -36.16 5.58 2.85
CA LEU A 104 -35.53 4.67 3.81
C LEU A 104 -34.17 4.18 3.33
N LEU A 105 -34.03 3.86 2.04
CA LEU A 105 -32.76 3.44 1.44
C LEU A 105 -31.70 4.54 1.47
N ILE A 106 -32.10 5.82 1.45
CA ILE A 106 -31.18 6.96 1.62
C ILE A 106 -30.94 7.25 3.11
N ALA A 107 -31.98 7.15 3.95
CA ALA A 107 -31.86 7.39 5.38
C ALA A 107 -30.90 6.40 6.06
N LEU A 108 -30.90 5.14 5.65
CA LEU A 108 -30.09 4.08 6.26
C LEU A 108 -28.56 4.36 6.19
N PRO A 109 -27.96 4.67 5.02
CA PRO A 109 -26.56 5.06 4.96
C PRO A 109 -26.27 6.41 5.64
N CYS A 110 -27.20 7.38 5.59
CA CYS A 110 -27.04 8.64 6.31
C CYS A 110 -27.00 8.43 7.84
N TRP A 111 -27.83 7.52 8.38
CA TRP A 111 -27.80 7.16 9.80
C TRP A 111 -26.44 6.55 10.14
N LYS A 112 -26.00 5.60 9.31
CA LYS A 112 -24.74 4.86 9.53
C LYS A 112 -23.52 5.57 8.94
N VAL A 113 -23.56 6.89 8.74
CA VAL A 113 -22.46 7.64 8.11
C VAL A 113 -21.13 7.47 8.84
N ARG A 114 -21.12 7.39 10.19
CA ARG A 114 -19.89 7.12 10.95
C ARG A 114 -19.33 5.74 10.65
N TRP A 115 -20.21 4.73 10.61
CA TRP A 115 -19.84 3.35 10.30
C TRP A 115 -19.30 3.22 8.87
N ILE A 116 -19.89 3.95 7.92
CA ILE A 116 -19.41 4.03 6.54
C ILE A 116 -18.05 4.72 6.47
N ARG A 117 -17.89 5.89 7.12
CA ARG A 117 -16.65 6.67 7.12
C ARG A 117 -15.50 5.97 7.85
N SER A 118 -15.79 5.24 8.92
CA SER A 118 -14.76 4.45 9.61
C SER A 118 -14.41 3.16 8.89
N GLY A 119 -15.21 2.73 7.90
CA GLY A 119 -14.98 1.49 7.16
C GLY A 119 -15.29 0.23 7.96
N ASN A 120 -16.02 0.33 9.09
CA ASN A 120 -16.37 -0.83 9.94
C ASN A 120 -17.28 -1.86 9.25
N TRP A 121 -17.74 -1.56 8.04
CA TRP A 121 -18.48 -2.45 7.16
C TRP A 121 -17.57 -3.39 6.35
N ALA A 122 -16.28 -3.08 6.24
CA ALA A 122 -15.36 -3.80 5.37
C ALA A 122 -15.28 -5.31 5.69
N PRO A 123 -15.16 -5.74 6.97
CA PRO A 123 -15.07 -7.17 7.28
C PRO A 123 -16.28 -7.99 6.82
N TYR A 124 -17.46 -7.38 6.76
CA TYR A 124 -18.71 -8.04 6.37
C TYR A 124 -19.00 -7.97 4.87
N THR A 125 -18.12 -7.32 4.09
CA THR A 125 -18.41 -7.00 2.70
C THR A 125 -17.66 -7.93 1.75
N PRO A 126 -18.31 -8.43 0.69
CA PRO A 126 -17.64 -9.27 -0.31
C PRO A 126 -16.46 -8.55 -0.96
N THR A 127 -15.38 -9.30 -1.18
CA THR A 127 -14.12 -8.80 -1.75
C THR A 127 -14.29 -7.97 -3.04
N PRO A 128 -15.12 -8.36 -4.03
CA PRO A 128 -15.29 -7.55 -5.25
C PRO A 128 -15.83 -6.15 -4.98
N VAL A 129 -16.66 -5.99 -3.96
CA VAL A 129 -17.22 -4.69 -3.55
C VAL A 129 -16.14 -3.83 -2.89
N LEU A 130 -15.28 -4.43 -2.06
CA LEU A 130 -14.13 -3.72 -1.47
C LEU A 130 -13.15 -3.25 -2.54
N LEU A 131 -12.83 -4.11 -3.51
CA LEU A 131 -11.95 -3.76 -4.62
C LEU A 131 -12.55 -2.66 -5.51
N ALA A 132 -13.86 -2.73 -5.79
CA ALA A 132 -14.56 -1.68 -6.52
C ALA A 132 -14.56 -0.35 -5.74
N ALA A 133 -14.74 -0.40 -4.42
CA ALA A 133 -14.71 0.78 -3.57
C ALA A 133 -13.31 1.42 -3.56
N GLU A 134 -12.25 0.64 -3.38
CA GLU A 134 -10.85 1.12 -3.44
C GLU A 134 -10.53 1.71 -4.82
N HIS A 135 -10.88 1.00 -5.89
CA HIS A 135 -10.63 1.45 -7.25
C HIS A 135 -11.38 2.75 -7.60
N ALA A 136 -12.63 2.89 -7.13
CA ALA A 136 -13.44 4.09 -7.35
C ALA A 136 -13.01 5.27 -6.49
N ALA A 137 -12.44 5.01 -5.31
CA ALA A 137 -11.86 6.02 -4.43
C ALA A 137 -10.69 6.75 -5.11
N GLY A 138 -9.84 6.00 -5.80
CA GLY A 138 -8.70 6.52 -6.55
C GLY A 138 -7.79 7.42 -5.69
N SER A 139 -7.09 8.35 -6.35
CA SER A 139 -6.19 9.31 -5.68
C SER A 139 -6.92 10.45 -4.96
N LEU A 140 -8.19 10.72 -5.31
CA LEU A 140 -8.92 11.87 -4.78
C LEU A 140 -9.49 11.63 -3.38
N TRP A 141 -9.84 10.38 -3.07
CA TRP A 141 -10.45 10.02 -1.79
C TRP A 141 -9.94 8.66 -1.37
N ALA A 142 -8.79 8.58 -0.69
CA ALA A 142 -8.31 7.31 -0.14
C ALA A 142 -9.45 6.59 0.58
N ALA A 143 -9.66 5.31 0.25
CA ALA A 143 -10.70 4.54 0.90
C ALA A 143 -10.48 4.53 2.43
N PRO A 144 -11.54 4.34 3.23
CA PRO A 144 -11.37 4.24 4.68
C PRO A 144 -10.28 3.23 5.03
N SER A 145 -9.42 3.55 6.00
CA SER A 145 -8.27 2.70 6.38
C SER A 145 -8.67 1.24 6.67
N MET A 146 -9.86 1.02 7.23
CA MET A 146 -10.41 -0.32 7.47
C MET A 146 -10.70 -1.12 6.18
N VAL A 147 -11.01 -0.48 5.06
CA VAL A 147 -11.15 -1.15 3.75
C VAL A 147 -9.80 -1.67 3.28
N ARG A 148 -8.77 -0.81 3.35
CA ARG A 148 -7.39 -1.18 3.02
C ARG A 148 -6.86 -2.27 3.92
N GLU A 149 -7.11 -2.17 5.22
CA GLU A 149 -6.70 -3.19 6.19
C GLU A 149 -7.39 -4.53 5.92
N GLU A 150 -8.69 -4.54 5.66
CA GLU A 150 -9.42 -5.76 5.31
C GLU A 150 -8.90 -6.37 3.99
N LEU A 151 -8.62 -5.55 2.97
CA LEU A 151 -8.03 -6.01 1.71
C LEU A 151 -6.63 -6.59 1.92
N ARG A 152 -5.83 -6.00 2.81
CA ARG A 152 -4.49 -6.48 3.21
C ARG A 152 -4.60 -7.86 3.88
N LEU A 153 -5.49 -8.01 4.85
CA LEU A 153 -5.74 -9.29 5.55
C LEU A 153 -6.20 -10.39 4.58
N ARG A 154 -6.98 -10.04 3.54
CA ARG A 154 -7.45 -10.99 2.53
C ARG A 154 -6.43 -11.28 1.43
N ALA A 155 -5.37 -10.49 1.29
CA ALA A 155 -4.46 -10.54 0.15
C ALA A 155 -3.88 -11.95 -0.10
N GLY A 156 -3.53 -12.68 0.98
CA GLY A 156 -2.97 -14.04 0.89
C GLY A 156 -3.99 -15.16 0.65
N SER A 157 -5.26 -14.96 0.97
CA SER A 157 -6.32 -16.00 0.90
C SER A 157 -7.27 -15.82 -0.29
N MET A 158 -7.07 -14.77 -1.08
CA MET A 158 -7.98 -14.38 -2.14
C MET A 158 -7.90 -15.29 -3.38
N GLY A 159 -9.05 -15.54 -4.01
CA GLY A 159 -9.12 -16.21 -5.31
C GLY A 159 -8.37 -15.45 -6.42
N ARG A 160 -7.84 -16.20 -7.40
CA ARG A 160 -7.00 -15.68 -8.52
C ARG A 160 -7.49 -14.38 -9.20
N PRO A 161 -8.76 -14.26 -9.64
CA PRO A 161 -9.19 -13.06 -10.37
C PRO A 161 -9.13 -11.80 -9.50
N TRP A 162 -9.50 -11.93 -8.24
CA TRP A 162 -9.54 -10.83 -7.29
C TRP A 162 -8.16 -10.42 -6.83
N GLN A 163 -7.25 -11.38 -6.60
CA GLN A 163 -5.87 -11.07 -6.25
C GLN A 163 -5.17 -10.32 -7.38
N SER A 164 -5.41 -10.70 -8.64
CA SER A 164 -4.86 -9.98 -9.81
C SER A 164 -5.37 -8.54 -9.89
N TRP A 165 -6.62 -8.29 -9.50
CA TRP A 165 -7.17 -6.94 -9.42
C TRP A 165 -6.57 -6.15 -8.26
N LEU A 166 -6.46 -6.76 -7.08
CA LEU A 166 -5.82 -6.15 -5.92
C LEU A 166 -4.35 -5.76 -6.21
N CYS A 167 -3.57 -6.64 -6.85
CA CYS A 167 -2.20 -6.32 -7.24
C CYS A 167 -2.13 -5.15 -8.22
N ARG A 168 -3.09 -5.00 -9.14
CA ARG A 168 -3.14 -3.83 -10.05
C ARG A 168 -3.37 -2.53 -9.30
N ILE A 169 -4.27 -2.54 -8.31
CA ILE A 169 -4.51 -1.39 -7.44
C ILE A 169 -3.23 -1.08 -6.66
N ALA A 170 -2.64 -2.08 -5.99
CA ALA A 170 -1.44 -1.90 -5.18
C ALA A 170 -0.23 -1.37 -5.99
N ILE A 171 0.01 -1.87 -7.22
CA ILE A 171 1.06 -1.30 -8.09
C ILE A 171 0.80 0.17 -8.42
N GLY A 172 -0.47 0.55 -8.59
CA GLY A 172 -0.86 1.96 -8.79
C GLY A 172 -0.58 2.84 -7.58
N GLU A 173 -0.67 2.29 -6.37
CA GLU A 173 -0.39 3.01 -5.11
C GLU A 173 1.12 3.03 -4.74
N LEU A 174 2.00 2.49 -5.59
CA LEU A 174 3.46 2.61 -5.40
C LEU A 174 4.04 3.90 -6.00
N HIS A 175 3.27 4.67 -6.77
CA HIS A 175 3.76 5.91 -7.39
C HIS A 175 4.05 6.98 -6.33
N ASP A 176 4.85 7.98 -6.72
CA ASP A 176 4.97 9.22 -5.94
C ASP A 176 3.68 10.03 -6.08
N ASP A 177 2.84 9.99 -5.05
CA ASP A 177 1.64 10.78 -4.94
C ASP A 177 1.51 11.43 -3.56
N HIS A 178 0.52 12.31 -3.43
CA HIS A 178 0.30 13.03 -2.16
C HIS A 178 -0.47 12.21 -1.13
N VAL A 179 -0.69 10.91 -1.35
CA VAL A 179 -1.49 10.06 -0.48
C VAL A 179 -0.60 9.38 0.55
N LYS A 180 -0.66 9.88 1.79
CA LYS A 180 0.16 9.32 2.88
C LYS A 180 -0.11 7.81 3.09
N PHE A 181 0.98 7.06 3.24
CA PHE A 181 0.98 5.64 3.62
C PHE A 181 0.37 4.66 2.61
N ASN A 182 0.14 5.04 1.36
CA ASN A 182 -0.40 4.15 0.34
C ASN A 182 0.60 3.10 -0.17
N GLY A 183 1.84 3.49 -0.48
CA GLY A 183 2.93 2.58 -0.81
C GLY A 183 3.25 1.57 0.30
N ASP A 184 3.24 1.94 1.59
CA ASP A 184 3.35 1.00 2.71
C ASP A 184 2.32 -0.12 2.61
N TRP A 185 1.05 0.26 2.44
CA TRP A 185 -0.04 -0.69 2.26
C TRP A 185 0.16 -1.54 1.00
N ALA A 186 0.55 -0.91 -0.11
CA ALA A 186 0.76 -1.59 -1.37
C ALA A 186 1.89 -2.61 -1.30
N MET A 187 3.02 -2.27 -0.68
CA MET A 187 4.14 -3.16 -0.47
C MET A 187 3.75 -4.37 0.38
N ASP A 188 2.98 -4.18 1.44
CA ASP A 188 2.45 -5.28 2.26
C ASP A 188 1.52 -6.19 1.44
N VAL A 189 0.58 -5.60 0.70
CA VAL A 189 -0.35 -6.34 -0.18
C VAL A 189 0.40 -7.13 -1.25
N LEU A 190 1.40 -6.53 -1.89
CA LEU A 190 2.19 -7.16 -2.95
C LEU A 190 3.07 -8.27 -2.39
N THR A 191 3.62 -8.10 -1.18
CA THR A 191 4.36 -9.15 -0.45
C THR A 191 3.44 -10.35 -0.15
N LEU A 192 2.28 -10.09 0.46
CA LEU A 192 1.29 -11.12 0.80
C LEU A 192 0.66 -11.79 -0.43
N SER A 193 0.70 -11.14 -1.59
CA SER A 193 0.17 -11.66 -2.84
C SER A 193 1.16 -12.47 -3.67
N ALA A 194 2.39 -12.67 -3.18
CA ALA A 194 3.35 -13.54 -3.84
C ALA A 194 2.83 -14.99 -3.93
N PRO A 195 3.08 -15.72 -5.04
CA PRO A 195 3.93 -15.33 -6.18
C PRO A 195 3.22 -14.48 -7.26
N ARG A 196 1.92 -14.19 -7.11
CA ARG A 196 1.11 -13.60 -8.19
C ARG A 196 1.47 -12.14 -8.50
N SER A 197 2.00 -11.41 -7.51
CA SER A 197 2.48 -10.04 -7.66
C SER A 197 3.79 -9.93 -8.44
N ILE A 198 4.62 -11.00 -8.47
CA ILE A 198 5.98 -10.96 -9.03
C ILE A 198 6.03 -10.42 -10.47
N PRO A 199 5.24 -10.91 -11.44
CA PRO A 199 5.32 -10.39 -12.82
C PRO A 199 4.96 -8.92 -12.94
N MET A 200 4.17 -8.38 -12.01
CA MET A 200 3.78 -6.96 -12.00
C MET A 200 4.87 -6.10 -11.38
N LEU A 201 5.51 -6.60 -10.32
CA LEU A 201 6.68 -5.98 -9.71
C LEU A 201 7.85 -5.90 -10.70
N GLU A 202 8.14 -7.00 -11.42
CA GLU A 202 9.21 -7.04 -12.43
C GLU A 202 8.99 -5.99 -13.53
N ARG A 203 7.75 -5.84 -14.02
CA ARG A 203 7.43 -4.78 -14.99
C ARG A 203 7.61 -3.38 -14.40
N SER A 204 7.31 -3.21 -13.12
CA SER A 204 7.42 -1.91 -12.43
C SER A 204 8.86 -1.49 -12.19
N LEU A 205 9.83 -2.41 -12.25
CA LEU A 205 11.26 -2.07 -12.26
C LEU A 205 11.69 -1.22 -13.48
N GLY A 206 10.88 -1.23 -14.54
CA GLY A 206 11.05 -0.39 -15.73
C GLY A 206 10.24 0.91 -15.70
N SER A 207 9.57 1.23 -14.60
CA SER A 207 8.79 2.47 -14.49
C SER A 207 9.70 3.70 -14.59
N ALA A 208 9.19 4.78 -15.20
CA ALA A 208 9.85 6.09 -15.18
C ALA A 208 9.75 6.76 -13.81
N ASP A 209 8.71 6.42 -13.03
CA ASP A 209 8.54 6.87 -11.65
C ASP A 209 9.59 6.18 -10.75
N LEU A 210 10.51 6.99 -10.19
CA LEU A 210 11.58 6.52 -9.32
C LEU A 210 11.05 5.81 -8.07
N GLN A 211 10.01 6.35 -7.45
CA GLN A 211 9.42 5.79 -6.24
C GLN A 211 8.79 4.43 -6.51
N GLN A 212 7.99 4.31 -7.57
CA GLN A 212 7.39 3.04 -7.95
C GLN A 212 8.44 1.98 -8.25
N ARG A 213 9.50 2.36 -8.98
CA ARG A 213 10.61 1.47 -9.33
C ARG A 213 11.37 0.98 -8.09
N GLN A 214 11.72 1.88 -7.18
CA GLN A 214 12.42 1.55 -5.92
C GLN A 214 11.54 0.71 -4.99
N ALA A 215 10.27 1.07 -4.81
CA ALA A 215 9.35 0.31 -3.97
C ALA A 215 9.08 -1.09 -4.51
N ALA A 216 8.96 -1.24 -5.84
CA ALA A 216 8.86 -2.55 -6.47
C ALA A 216 10.12 -3.41 -6.24
N ALA A 217 11.30 -2.81 -6.36
CA ALA A 217 12.57 -3.48 -6.06
C ALA A 217 12.64 -3.91 -4.60
N MET A 218 12.25 -3.06 -3.65
CA MET A 218 12.21 -3.40 -2.22
C MET A 218 11.34 -4.62 -1.93
N VAL A 219 10.16 -4.72 -2.54
CA VAL A 219 9.29 -5.89 -2.38
C VAL A 219 9.96 -7.15 -2.95
N LEU A 220 10.57 -7.07 -4.14
CA LEU A 220 11.26 -8.21 -4.74
C LEU A 220 12.48 -8.67 -3.93
N MET A 221 13.35 -7.75 -3.51
CA MET A 221 14.51 -8.06 -2.67
C MET A 221 14.07 -8.73 -1.36
N ARG A 222 13.00 -8.22 -0.74
CA ARG A 222 12.42 -8.80 0.48
C ARG A 222 11.95 -10.24 0.27
N LEU A 223 11.23 -10.49 -0.82
CA LEU A 223 10.74 -11.82 -1.17
C LEU A 223 11.89 -12.79 -1.44
N ILE A 224 12.96 -12.34 -2.11
CA ILE A 224 14.12 -13.18 -2.50
C ILE A 224 14.94 -13.56 -1.27
N ASP A 225 15.24 -12.60 -0.41
CA ASP A 225 16.09 -12.83 0.77
C ASP A 225 15.32 -13.43 1.96
N GLY A 226 14.01 -13.67 1.80
CA GLY A 226 13.15 -14.24 2.83
C GLY A 226 13.04 -13.37 4.09
N ASN A 227 13.21 -12.05 3.96
CA ASN A 227 13.22 -11.13 5.09
C ASN A 227 11.79 -10.68 5.43
N PRO A 228 11.21 -11.04 6.57
CA PRO A 228 9.86 -10.58 6.90
C PRO A 228 9.83 -9.06 7.12
N SER A 229 8.75 -8.42 6.66
CA SER A 229 8.41 -7.07 7.10
C SER A 229 8.17 -7.12 8.62
N PRO A 230 8.66 -6.17 9.42
CA PRO A 230 8.34 -6.10 10.85
C PRO A 230 6.82 -6.06 11.12
N ARG A 231 6.02 -5.59 10.15
CA ARG A 231 4.56 -5.51 10.23
C ARG A 231 3.83 -6.79 9.79
N ILE A 232 4.54 -7.70 9.12
CA ILE A 232 3.99 -8.96 8.65
C ILE A 232 4.57 -10.04 9.55
N GLU A 233 3.88 -10.30 10.67
CA GLU A 233 4.22 -11.39 11.60
C GLU A 233 4.04 -12.78 10.97
N THR A 234 3.32 -12.86 9.85
CA THR A 234 3.08 -14.10 9.12
C THR A 234 4.26 -14.45 8.22
N MET A 235 4.50 -15.75 8.03
CA MET A 235 5.51 -16.23 7.07
C MET A 235 5.27 -15.58 5.70
N VAL A 236 6.28 -14.84 5.23
CA VAL A 236 6.32 -14.36 3.84
C VAL A 236 6.17 -15.57 2.93
N PRO A 237 5.25 -15.54 1.93
CA PRO A 237 5.09 -16.64 1.01
C PRO A 237 6.42 -16.94 0.33
N ALA A 238 6.83 -18.21 0.32
CA ALA A 238 8.05 -18.61 -0.37
C ALA A 238 7.94 -18.29 -1.86
N ILE A 239 8.95 -17.64 -2.43
CA ILE A 239 9.10 -17.51 -3.87
C ILE A 239 9.15 -18.92 -4.50
N PRO A 240 8.61 -19.13 -5.72
CA PRO A 240 8.73 -20.40 -6.41
C PRO A 240 10.19 -20.87 -6.50
N ALA A 241 10.43 -22.15 -6.21
CA ALA A 241 11.75 -22.73 -6.31
C ALA A 241 12.33 -22.52 -7.72
N GLY A 242 13.58 -22.03 -7.79
CA GLY A 242 14.26 -21.75 -9.06
C GLY A 242 13.90 -20.39 -9.71
N TYR A 243 13.14 -19.53 -9.03
CA TYR A 243 12.98 -18.15 -9.49
C TYR A 243 14.33 -17.45 -9.60
N LYS A 244 14.58 -16.85 -10.77
CA LYS A 244 15.76 -16.04 -11.04
C LYS A 244 15.33 -14.59 -11.20
N ALA A 245 15.84 -13.72 -10.33
CA ALA A 245 15.54 -12.30 -10.40
C ALA A 245 16.00 -11.72 -11.75
N PRO A 246 15.23 -10.78 -12.34
CA PRO A 246 15.68 -10.08 -13.53
C PRO A 246 16.90 -9.22 -13.22
N HIS A 247 17.84 -9.11 -14.17
CA HIS A 247 19.02 -8.24 -14.00
C HIS A 247 18.65 -6.78 -13.68
N ARG A 248 17.50 -6.32 -14.18
CA ARG A 248 16.96 -4.99 -13.84
C ARG A 248 16.80 -4.77 -12.33
N LEU A 249 16.56 -5.81 -11.53
CA LEU A 249 16.48 -5.67 -10.07
C LEU A 249 17.83 -5.27 -9.48
N VAL A 250 18.93 -5.82 -10.00
CA VAL A 250 20.30 -5.48 -9.58
C VAL A 250 20.63 -4.04 -9.93
N GLU A 251 20.28 -3.59 -11.14
CA GLU A 251 20.46 -2.19 -11.56
C GLU A 251 19.73 -1.24 -10.61
N VAL A 252 18.47 -1.54 -10.27
CA VAL A 252 17.66 -0.70 -9.36
C VAL A 252 18.16 -0.77 -7.91
N ALA A 253 18.68 -1.92 -7.48
CA ALA A 253 19.29 -2.05 -6.15
C ALA A 253 20.55 -1.15 -6.05
N VAL A 254 21.42 -1.14 -7.06
CA VAL A 254 22.59 -0.24 -7.06
C VAL A 254 22.17 1.23 -7.17
N GLU A 255 21.13 1.54 -7.95
CA GLU A 255 20.50 2.87 -7.98
C GLU A 255 20.04 3.28 -6.58
N GLY A 256 19.37 2.39 -5.84
CA GLY A 256 18.85 2.65 -4.50
C GLY A 256 19.92 2.84 -3.42
N LEU A 257 21.22 2.69 -3.72
CA LEU A 257 22.31 3.08 -2.81
C LEU A 257 22.53 4.60 -2.77
N ALA A 258 22.09 5.33 -3.80
CA ALA A 258 22.27 6.78 -3.91
C ALA A 258 21.51 7.55 -2.83
N SER A 259 21.94 8.79 -2.59
CA SER A 259 21.23 9.72 -1.72
C SER A 259 20.03 10.30 -2.47
N ASP A 260 19.00 9.48 -2.64
CA ASP A 260 17.78 9.87 -3.31
C ASP A 260 16.69 10.27 -2.30
N SER A 261 16.17 11.48 -2.45
CA SER A 261 14.93 11.88 -1.80
C SER A 261 13.75 11.31 -2.60
N VAL A 262 13.68 9.98 -2.76
CA VAL A 262 12.37 9.33 -2.95
C VAL A 262 11.44 9.91 -1.87
N GLY A 263 10.12 10.06 -2.06
CA GLY A 263 9.23 10.97 -1.28
C GLY A 263 8.22 10.27 -0.34
N TRP A 264 8.43 10.29 0.98
CA TRP A 264 7.76 9.66 2.11
C TRP A 264 8.08 10.50 3.35
N ASP A 265 7.56 11.72 3.39
CA ASP A 265 7.64 12.60 4.56
C ASP A 265 7.44 11.81 5.87
N ALA A 266 8.50 11.75 6.68
CA ALA A 266 8.50 11.40 8.11
C ALA A 266 8.72 9.94 8.59
N GLY A 267 9.40 9.03 7.86
CA GLY A 267 10.06 7.90 8.57
C GLY A 267 10.37 6.60 7.83
N PHE A 268 9.96 6.44 6.57
CA PHE A 268 10.17 5.18 5.83
C PHE A 268 11.45 5.15 4.97
N PHE A 269 12.00 6.33 4.66
CA PHE A 269 13.21 6.52 3.83
C PHE A 269 14.48 5.86 4.30
N ALA A 270 14.55 5.56 5.59
CA ALA A 270 15.70 4.86 6.15
C ALA A 270 15.82 3.41 5.66
N THR A 271 15.20 2.99 4.54
CA THR A 271 15.12 1.59 4.17
C THR A 271 15.43 1.22 2.71
N ASN A 272 15.35 2.11 1.71
CA ASN A 272 15.66 1.70 0.33
C ASN A 272 17.14 1.31 0.19
N HIS A 273 18.05 2.21 0.57
CA HIS A 273 19.49 1.97 0.56
C HIS A 273 19.89 0.82 1.50
N LEU A 274 19.25 0.67 2.67
CA LEU A 274 19.54 -0.45 3.56
C LEU A 274 19.08 -1.80 2.99
N MET A 275 17.92 -1.85 2.34
CA MET A 275 17.43 -3.07 1.68
C MET A 275 18.28 -3.40 0.46
N ALA A 276 18.60 -2.40 -0.36
CA ALA A 276 19.52 -2.54 -1.49
C ALA A 276 20.90 -3.04 -1.03
N PHE A 277 21.48 -2.40 -0.02
CA PHE A 277 22.76 -2.78 0.55
C PHE A 277 22.77 -4.24 1.03
N ARG A 278 21.77 -4.64 1.81
CA ARG A 278 21.66 -6.01 2.32
C ARG A 278 21.50 -7.03 1.19
N TYR A 279 20.65 -6.72 0.21
CA TYR A 279 20.47 -7.55 -0.97
C TYR A 279 21.80 -7.71 -1.73
N LEU A 280 22.45 -6.59 -2.05
CA LEU A 280 23.68 -6.58 -2.83
C LEU A 280 24.86 -7.27 -2.13
N ILE A 281 24.92 -7.38 -0.80
CA ILE A 281 25.95 -8.18 -0.13
C ILE A 281 25.90 -9.65 -0.60
N ASN A 282 24.69 -10.21 -0.78
CA ASN A 282 24.51 -11.61 -1.16
C ASN A 282 24.51 -11.80 -2.68
N HIS A 283 24.27 -10.74 -3.45
CA HIS A 283 24.16 -10.75 -4.92
C HIS A 283 25.21 -9.86 -5.60
N ALA A 284 26.35 -9.62 -4.93
CA ALA A 284 27.42 -8.76 -5.43
C ALA A 284 28.03 -9.27 -6.76
N PRO A 285 28.27 -10.58 -6.94
CA PRO A 285 28.82 -11.11 -8.20
C PRO A 285 27.93 -10.81 -9.42
N GLU A 286 26.61 -10.79 -9.25
CA GLU A 286 25.64 -10.46 -10.31
C GLU A 286 25.63 -8.97 -10.66
N ALA A 287 26.19 -8.13 -9.77
CA ALA A 287 26.17 -6.68 -9.83
C ALA A 287 27.53 -6.06 -10.19
N THR A 288 28.50 -6.85 -10.69
CA THR A 288 29.88 -6.38 -10.89
C THR A 288 29.95 -5.08 -11.71
N ARG A 289 29.23 -5.00 -12.83
CA ARG A 289 29.28 -3.84 -13.73
C ARG A 289 28.68 -2.60 -13.05
N GLU A 290 27.54 -2.77 -12.41
CA GLU A 290 26.78 -1.71 -11.76
C GLU A 290 27.52 -1.18 -10.53
N LEU A 291 28.09 -2.08 -9.71
CA LEU A 291 28.90 -1.72 -8.56
C LEU A 291 30.19 -1.01 -8.96
N ASP A 292 30.89 -1.44 -10.03
CA ASP A 292 32.10 -0.74 -10.50
C ASP A 292 31.81 0.69 -10.94
N ALA A 293 30.66 0.91 -11.59
CA ALA A 293 30.19 2.25 -11.92
C ALA A 293 29.87 3.06 -10.65
N ALA A 294 29.17 2.47 -9.67
CA ALA A 294 28.83 3.12 -8.41
C ALA A 294 30.06 3.48 -7.55
N LEU A 295 31.14 2.69 -7.61
CA LEU A 295 32.43 3.01 -6.96
C LEU A 295 33.09 4.29 -7.52
N GLY A 296 32.67 4.73 -8.72
CA GLY A 296 33.08 6.01 -9.33
C GLY A 296 32.00 7.09 -9.31
N SER A 297 30.89 6.87 -8.61
CA SER A 297 29.78 7.82 -8.55
C SER A 297 30.20 9.14 -7.88
N SER A 298 29.66 10.25 -8.36
CA SER A 298 29.77 11.55 -7.68
C SER A 298 28.87 11.65 -6.45
N ASP A 299 27.83 10.81 -6.36
CA ASP A 299 27.02 10.66 -5.16
C ASP A 299 27.85 9.97 -4.07
N GLU A 300 28.14 10.71 -3.00
CA GLU A 300 29.01 10.23 -1.91
C GLU A 300 28.40 9.01 -1.19
N GLN A 301 27.09 9.02 -0.93
CA GLN A 301 26.40 7.92 -0.28
C GLN A 301 26.44 6.66 -1.15
N GLN A 302 26.19 6.79 -2.45
CA GLN A 302 26.25 5.68 -3.39
C GLN A 302 27.64 5.07 -3.43
N ARG A 303 28.67 5.92 -3.56
CA ARG A 303 30.07 5.50 -3.61
C ARG A 303 30.47 4.81 -2.31
N TYR A 304 30.09 5.36 -1.17
CA TYR A 304 30.34 4.80 0.15
C TYR A 304 29.70 3.42 0.32
N LEU A 305 28.38 3.32 0.10
CA LEU A 305 27.66 2.06 0.30
C LEU A 305 28.08 0.99 -0.71
N ALA A 306 28.34 1.34 -1.97
CA ALA A 306 28.89 0.40 -2.94
C ALA A 306 30.27 -0.12 -2.51
N SER A 307 31.12 0.76 -1.97
CA SER A 307 32.43 0.39 -1.42
C SER A 307 32.31 -0.60 -0.26
N ALA A 308 31.36 -0.37 0.65
CA ALA A 308 31.05 -1.30 1.72
C ALA A 308 30.49 -2.64 1.22
N VAL A 309 29.59 -2.65 0.23
CA VAL A 309 29.07 -3.89 -0.39
C VAL A 309 30.21 -4.74 -0.94
N VAL A 310 31.09 -4.18 -1.77
CA VAL A 310 32.16 -4.96 -2.41
C VAL A 310 33.22 -5.44 -1.42
N ALA A 311 33.47 -4.69 -0.34
CA ALA A 311 34.38 -5.10 0.73
C ALA A 311 33.78 -6.25 1.56
N ILE A 312 32.54 -6.11 2.02
CA ILE A 312 31.86 -7.12 2.87
C ILE A 312 31.63 -8.42 2.11
N SER A 313 31.19 -8.34 0.85
CA SER A 313 30.99 -9.51 -0.02
C SER A 313 32.30 -10.13 -0.51
N ARG A 314 33.46 -9.51 -0.21
CA ARG A 314 34.79 -9.91 -0.70
C ARG A 314 34.81 -10.07 -2.21
N HIS A 315 34.20 -9.12 -2.92
CA HIS A 315 34.04 -9.18 -4.37
C HIS A 315 35.41 -9.30 -5.07
N PRO A 316 35.66 -10.34 -5.89
CA PRO A 316 37.01 -10.71 -6.32
C PRO A 316 37.72 -9.62 -7.14
N ALA A 317 36.97 -8.87 -7.95
CA ALA A 317 37.53 -7.82 -8.81
C ALA A 317 37.51 -6.42 -8.18
N LEU A 318 36.64 -6.17 -7.18
CA LEU A 318 36.27 -4.81 -6.76
C LEU A 318 36.59 -4.52 -5.30
N ALA A 319 36.79 -5.55 -4.46
CA ALA A 319 37.00 -5.37 -3.03
C ALA A 319 38.19 -4.45 -2.70
N ARG A 320 39.29 -4.54 -3.46
CA ARG A 320 40.45 -3.65 -3.26
C ARG A 320 40.11 -2.18 -3.47
N ARG A 321 39.39 -1.87 -4.55
CA ARG A 321 38.98 -0.49 -4.88
C ARG A 321 37.99 0.03 -3.84
N GLY A 322 36.97 -0.76 -3.49
CA GLY A 322 36.03 -0.40 -2.43
C GLY A 322 36.73 -0.18 -1.09
N ALA A 323 37.65 -1.06 -0.69
CA ALA A 323 38.43 -0.89 0.52
C ALA A 323 39.29 0.38 0.50
N THR A 324 39.88 0.73 -0.65
CA THR A 324 40.64 1.97 -0.81
C THR A 324 39.76 3.20 -0.59
N ASN A 325 38.57 3.23 -1.19
CA ASN A 325 37.60 4.30 -0.95
C ASN A 325 37.21 4.36 0.54
N LEU A 326 36.93 3.21 1.17
CA LEU A 326 36.51 3.13 2.58
C LEU A 326 37.47 3.77 3.58
N LEU A 327 38.76 3.90 3.25
CA LEU A 327 39.74 4.57 4.09
C LEU A 327 39.42 6.06 4.33
N GLU A 328 38.80 6.72 3.35
CA GLU A 328 38.40 8.13 3.48
C GLU A 328 37.43 8.31 4.66
N TRP A 329 36.46 7.40 4.78
CA TRP A 329 35.43 7.41 5.83
C TRP A 329 35.87 6.81 7.16
N LEU A 330 37.13 6.35 7.32
CA LEU A 330 37.69 6.04 8.64
C LEU A 330 38.08 7.31 9.42
N SER A 331 38.10 8.45 8.75
CA SER A 331 38.35 9.76 9.37
C SER A 331 37.12 10.27 10.11
N ASP A 332 37.31 11.26 10.99
CA ASP A 332 36.20 12.00 11.57
C ASP A 332 35.46 12.76 10.46
N ASP A 333 34.15 12.57 10.38
CA ASP A 333 33.27 13.35 9.51
C ASP A 333 32.06 13.89 10.31
N ALA A 334 31.24 14.72 9.66
CA ALA A 334 30.06 15.29 10.30
C ALA A 334 28.90 14.28 10.46
N THR A 335 29.05 13.04 9.96
CA THR A 335 28.00 12.04 9.87
C THR A 335 28.23 10.94 10.90
N ASP A 336 27.41 10.94 11.95
CA ASP A 336 27.48 9.94 13.00
C ASP A 336 27.54 8.50 12.42
N ALA A 337 28.49 7.71 12.90
CA ALA A 337 28.69 6.28 12.61
C ALA A 337 29.24 5.89 11.23
N ASN A 338 29.62 6.81 10.34
CA ASN A 338 30.28 6.45 9.07
C ASN A 338 31.56 5.63 9.30
N ALA A 339 32.46 6.12 10.16
CA ALA A 339 33.70 5.39 10.45
C ALA A 339 33.46 4.01 11.08
N ILE A 340 32.42 3.86 11.89
CA ILE A 340 32.07 2.55 12.48
C ILE A 340 31.68 1.58 11.37
N PHE A 341 30.86 2.02 10.42
CA PHE A 341 30.40 1.16 9.35
C PHE A 341 31.53 0.85 8.34
N ALA A 342 32.38 1.83 8.00
CA ALA A 342 33.59 1.60 7.21
C ALA A 342 34.55 0.61 7.90
N PHE A 343 34.78 0.78 9.20
CA PHE A 343 35.58 -0.14 10.02
C PHE A 343 35.01 -1.57 9.95
N GLN A 344 33.70 -1.74 10.14
CA GLN A 344 33.08 -3.07 10.08
C GLN A 344 33.14 -3.69 8.69
N ALA A 345 32.98 -2.89 7.62
CA ALA A 345 33.09 -3.37 6.25
C ALA A 345 34.49 -3.91 5.95
N LEU A 346 35.53 -3.16 6.31
CA LEU A 346 36.92 -3.57 6.15
C LEU A 346 37.29 -4.74 7.08
N TRP A 347 36.77 -4.79 8.29
CA TRP A 347 36.97 -5.94 9.19
C TRP A 347 36.41 -7.23 8.60
N ARG A 348 35.19 -7.19 8.02
CA ARG A 348 34.56 -8.35 7.37
C ARG A 348 35.29 -8.79 6.10
N MET A 349 35.95 -7.87 5.41
CA MET A 349 36.84 -8.20 4.31
C MET A 349 38.01 -9.11 4.78
N GLY A 350 38.44 -8.97 6.04
CA GLY A 350 39.42 -9.85 6.69
C GLY A 350 40.84 -9.58 6.21
N ASP A 351 41.66 -10.64 6.07
CA ASP A 351 43.08 -10.54 5.73
C ASP A 351 43.36 -9.77 4.44
N ALA A 352 42.40 -9.77 3.49
CA ALA A 352 42.53 -9.03 2.25
C ALA A 352 42.58 -7.50 2.46
N ALA A 353 42.10 -6.98 3.59
CA ALA A 353 42.17 -5.57 3.92
C ALA A 353 43.54 -5.15 4.48
N ILE A 354 44.30 -6.05 5.11
CA ILE A 354 45.59 -5.76 5.74
C ILE A 354 46.57 -5.03 4.81
N PRO A 355 46.90 -5.53 3.60
CA PRO A 355 47.89 -4.85 2.75
C PRO A 355 47.43 -3.46 2.29
N ILE A 356 46.12 -3.21 2.26
CA ILE A 356 45.54 -1.90 1.89
C ILE A 356 45.72 -0.93 3.07
N LEU A 357 45.38 -1.39 4.28
CA LEU A 357 45.54 -0.61 5.52
C LEU A 357 47.02 -0.30 5.80
N GLU A 358 47.92 -1.28 5.66
CA GLU A 358 49.35 -1.07 5.87
C GLU A 358 49.94 -0.09 4.85
N SER A 359 49.52 -0.17 3.59
CA SER A 359 49.95 0.77 2.56
C SER A 359 49.44 2.19 2.83
N ALA A 360 48.22 2.33 3.35
CA ALA A 360 47.65 3.63 3.71
C ALA A 360 48.35 4.25 4.92
N LEU A 361 48.54 3.45 5.97
CA LEU A 361 49.23 3.86 7.19
C LEU A 361 50.69 4.27 6.93
N ALA A 362 51.38 3.58 6.01
CA ALA A 362 52.74 3.94 5.61
C ALA A 362 52.82 5.24 4.79
N ALA A 363 51.72 5.63 4.12
CA ALA A 363 51.63 6.86 3.35
C ALA A 363 51.21 8.07 4.19
N GLU A 364 50.69 7.85 5.40
CA GLU A 364 50.23 8.90 6.31
C GLU A 364 51.42 9.50 7.09
N PRO A 365 51.78 10.78 6.87
CA PRO A 365 52.89 11.42 7.57
C PRO A 365 52.61 11.60 9.07
N ASP A 366 51.34 11.72 9.47
CA ASP A 366 50.94 11.89 10.87
C ASP A 366 50.18 10.66 11.40
N GLN A 367 50.90 9.81 12.11
CA GLN A 367 50.34 8.62 12.77
C GLN A 367 49.43 8.96 13.96
N GLU A 368 49.35 10.22 14.38
CA GLU A 368 48.45 10.67 15.42
C GLU A 368 47.03 10.99 14.90
N THR A 369 46.83 11.00 13.58
CA THR A 369 45.50 11.19 12.99
C THR A 369 44.53 10.10 13.45
N GLN A 370 43.25 10.47 13.59
CA GLN A 370 42.19 9.52 13.97
C GLN A 370 42.09 8.36 12.97
N ARG A 371 42.28 8.66 11.68
CA ARG A 371 42.32 7.66 10.60
C ARG A 371 43.45 6.64 10.83
N ALA A 372 44.70 7.08 10.99
CA ALA A 372 45.84 6.20 11.22
C ALA A 372 45.65 5.30 12.45
N ARG A 373 45.11 5.87 13.54
CA ARG A 373 44.77 5.11 14.75
C ARG A 373 43.70 4.05 14.49
N THR A 374 42.66 4.39 13.72
CA THR A 374 41.58 3.47 13.35
C THR A 374 42.08 2.35 12.44
N GLU A 375 42.93 2.67 11.47
CA GLU A 375 43.59 1.70 10.58
C GLU A 375 44.44 0.71 11.39
N LEU A 376 45.25 1.20 12.34
CA LEU A 376 46.09 0.36 13.20
C LEU A 376 45.25 -0.58 14.09
N LEU A 377 44.19 -0.06 14.71
CA LEU A 377 43.26 -0.86 15.52
C LEU A 377 42.59 -1.94 14.68
N LEU A 378 42.22 -1.62 13.45
CA LEU A 378 41.63 -2.58 12.53
C LEU A 378 42.61 -3.69 12.13
N ILE A 379 43.88 -3.35 11.85
CA ILE A 379 44.94 -4.34 11.58
C ILE A 379 45.11 -5.28 12.77
N TYR A 380 45.22 -4.74 13.99
CA TYR A 380 45.33 -5.53 15.21
C TYR A 380 44.13 -6.46 15.39
N ARG A 381 42.92 -5.95 15.13
CA ARG A 381 41.70 -6.73 15.24
C ARG A 381 41.62 -7.87 14.24
N ILE A 382 41.94 -7.61 12.97
CA ILE A 382 41.96 -8.65 11.92
C ILE A 382 42.98 -9.74 12.29
N ARG A 383 44.12 -9.36 12.89
CA ARG A 383 45.15 -10.30 13.40
C ARG A 383 44.77 -11.02 14.70
N GLY A 384 43.54 -10.84 15.20
CA GLY A 384 43.06 -11.52 16.41
C GLY A 384 43.54 -10.89 17.73
N THR A 385 44.10 -9.68 17.69
CA THR A 385 44.42 -8.95 18.93
C THR A 385 43.13 -8.37 19.51
N PRO A 386 42.80 -8.62 20.79
CA PRO A 386 41.62 -8.05 21.41
C PRO A 386 41.77 -6.53 21.51
N ILE A 387 40.72 -5.79 21.13
CA ILE A 387 40.65 -4.34 21.34
C ILE A 387 40.13 -4.11 22.77
N THR A 388 40.80 -3.26 23.53
CA THR A 388 40.34 -2.87 24.86
C THR A 388 39.16 -1.90 24.77
N THR A 389 38.31 -1.82 25.81
CA THR A 389 37.20 -0.85 25.87
C THR A 389 37.67 0.60 25.70
N ILE A 390 38.89 0.93 26.12
CA ILE A 390 39.46 2.28 25.97
C ILE A 390 39.79 2.56 24.50
N GLU A 391 40.40 1.60 23.80
CA GLU A 391 40.70 1.71 22.37
C GLU A 391 39.43 1.75 21.52
N ALA A 392 38.44 0.94 21.88
CA ALA A 392 37.10 0.97 21.31
C ALA A 392 36.40 2.33 21.55
N ASN A 393 36.49 2.89 22.76
CA ASN A 393 35.93 4.21 23.08
C ASN A 393 36.59 5.34 22.29
N ARG A 394 37.86 5.19 21.91
CA ARG A 394 38.55 6.18 21.07
C ARG A 394 38.07 6.16 19.62
N LEU A 395 37.61 5.00 19.13
CA LEU A 395 36.83 4.89 17.90
C LEU A 395 35.46 5.58 18.05
N ASN A 396 34.87 5.56 19.26
CA ASN A 396 33.57 6.15 19.58
C ASN A 396 33.58 7.67 19.86
N THR A 397 34.69 8.39 19.66
CA THR A 397 34.58 9.86 19.50
C THR A 397 33.73 10.22 18.27
N ILE A 398 33.56 9.25 17.35
CA ILE A 398 32.77 9.27 16.10
C ILE A 398 31.30 8.80 16.32
N ALA A 399 30.95 8.28 17.51
CA ALA A 399 29.58 7.91 17.87
C ALA A 399 29.37 8.11 19.37
N ARG A 400 28.60 9.14 19.72
CA ARG A 400 28.38 9.61 21.12
C ARG A 400 27.86 8.57 22.13
N SER A 401 27.67 7.29 21.76
CA SER A 401 26.83 6.34 22.50
C SER A 401 27.32 4.89 22.67
N ALA A 402 28.51 4.47 22.22
CA ALA A 402 28.92 3.07 22.35
C ALA A 402 30.27 2.86 23.05
N SER A 403 30.46 1.67 23.64
CA SER A 403 31.69 1.23 24.32
C SER A 403 32.50 0.18 23.57
N ASP A 404 31.93 -0.41 22.52
CA ASP A 404 32.56 -1.33 21.58
C ASP A 404 31.88 -1.21 20.20
N PRO A 405 32.61 -0.87 19.11
CA PRO A 405 32.07 -0.80 17.75
C PRO A 405 31.41 -2.10 17.28
N ILE A 406 31.80 -3.26 17.82
CA ILE A 406 31.23 -4.57 17.50
C ILE A 406 29.95 -4.82 18.31
N HIS A 407 29.88 -4.30 19.53
CA HIS A 407 28.68 -4.36 20.37
C HIS A 407 27.78 -3.13 20.25
N PHE A 408 27.82 -2.45 19.10
CA PHE A 408 26.82 -1.48 18.65
C PHE A 408 25.47 -2.20 18.39
N ARG A 409 24.94 -2.86 19.44
CA ARG A 409 23.80 -3.78 19.45
C ARG A 409 22.46 -3.04 19.41
N ASP A 410 22.45 -1.78 19.81
CA ASP A 410 21.22 -0.98 19.93
C ASP A 410 20.87 -0.20 18.66
N ASN A 411 21.68 -0.31 17.60
CA ASN A 411 21.50 0.43 16.37
C ASN A 411 21.56 -0.51 15.16
N TRP A 412 20.55 -0.41 14.29
CA TRP A 412 20.35 -0.94 12.93
C TRP A 412 21.39 -1.90 12.27
N LEU A 413 22.70 -1.68 12.41
CA LEU A 413 23.80 -2.49 11.81
C LEU A 413 23.67 -4.02 11.97
N PRO A 414 23.50 -4.60 13.18
CA PRO A 414 23.39 -6.05 13.34
C PRO A 414 22.16 -6.67 12.65
N ARG A 415 21.12 -5.88 12.36
CA ARG A 415 19.93 -6.34 11.62
C ARG A 415 20.16 -6.35 10.10
N MET A 416 21.13 -5.59 9.62
CA MET A 416 21.43 -5.46 8.20
C MET A 416 22.50 -6.43 7.74
N MET A 417 23.45 -6.73 8.60
CA MET A 417 24.56 -7.58 8.23
C MET A 417 24.23 -9.06 8.45
N PRO A 418 24.62 -9.96 7.54
CA PRO A 418 24.53 -11.39 7.80
C PRO A 418 25.35 -11.75 9.05
N PRO A 419 24.92 -12.74 9.85
CA PRO A 419 25.71 -13.19 11.00
C PRO A 419 27.11 -13.59 10.53
N LEU A 420 28.12 -13.29 11.35
CA LEU A 420 29.48 -13.77 11.08
C LEU A 420 29.45 -15.30 11.05
N ALA A 421 30.15 -15.91 10.09
CA ALA A 421 30.31 -17.35 10.08
C ALA A 421 30.94 -17.80 11.40
N LYS A 422 30.39 -18.84 12.04
CA LYS A 422 30.91 -19.41 13.29
C LYS A 422 32.38 -19.77 13.09
N GLY A 423 33.29 -19.02 13.71
CA GLY A 423 34.74 -19.10 13.49
C GLY A 423 35.47 -17.76 13.44
N HIS A 424 34.74 -16.63 13.41
CA HIS A 424 35.29 -15.26 13.44
C HIS A 424 34.84 -14.43 14.66
N GLU A 425 34.16 -15.06 15.64
CA GLU A 425 33.90 -14.50 16.98
C GLU A 425 35.05 -14.87 17.92
#